data_AF-A0AAU6L8S7-F1
#
_entry.id   AF-A0AAU6L8S7-F1
#
_cell.length_a   1.000
_cell.length_b   1.000
_cell.length_c   1.000
_cell.angle_alpha   90.00
_cell.angle_beta   90.00
_cell.angle_gamma   90.00
#
_symmetry.space_group_name_H-M   'P 1'
#
loop_
_entity.id
_entity.type
_entity.pdbx_description
1 polymer ?
#
loop_
_entity_poly.entity_id
_entity_poly.type
_entity_poly.pdbx_seq_one_letter_code
_entity_poly.pdbx_strand_id
1 'polypeptide(L)'
;MTAREHITDDNHHQAERVPHARAESSGYVSPAYRRWAEQVAQAAHPPADTFTMPTTAAELDALRYADRVRVYTTDHALYERLTGRAAA
;
A
#
# COMPACT_ATOMS: atom_id res chain seq x y z
N MET A 1 6.85 -63.30 -45.39
CA MET A 1 5.49 -62.71 -45.34
C MET A 1 4.73 -63.39 -44.23
N THR A 2 4.64 -62.78 -43.05
CA THR A 2 3.70 -63.16 -41.98
C THR A 2 3.33 -61.89 -41.22
N ALA A 3 2.03 -61.75 -41.01
CA ALA A 3 1.31 -60.52 -40.78
C ALA A 3 1.54 -59.88 -39.40
N ARG A 4 1.28 -58.57 -39.35
CA ARG A 4 1.10 -57.76 -38.14
C ARG A 4 -0.09 -58.30 -37.35
N GLU A 5 0.12 -58.66 -36.10
CA GLU A 5 -0.96 -58.77 -35.12
C GLU A 5 -0.86 -57.58 -34.17
N HIS A 6 -1.71 -56.59 -34.44
CA HIS A 6 -2.09 -55.55 -33.49
C HIS A 6 -2.93 -56.22 -32.40
N ILE A 7 -2.42 -56.30 -31.18
CA ILE A 7 -3.26 -56.52 -29.99
C ILE A 7 -3.25 -55.19 -29.23
N THR A 8 -4.39 -54.51 -29.27
CA THR A 8 -4.71 -53.35 -28.45
C THR A 8 -5.85 -53.79 -27.54
N ASP A 9 -5.51 -54.12 -26.30
CA ASP A 9 -6.35 -54.13 -25.09
C ASP A 9 -5.39 -54.61 -23.99
N ASP A 10 -5.13 -53.87 -22.92
CA ASP A 10 -6.14 -53.55 -21.93
C ASP A 10 -5.65 -52.34 -21.12
N ASN A 11 -6.23 -51.17 -21.41
CA ASN A 11 -5.86 -49.90 -20.81
C ASN A 11 -6.82 -49.60 -19.65
N HIS A 12 -6.90 -50.50 -18.65
CA HIS A 12 -7.86 -50.38 -17.55
C HIS A 12 -7.25 -50.42 -16.13
N HIS A 13 -6.12 -49.72 -15.95
CA HIS A 13 -5.59 -49.39 -14.62
C HIS A 13 -5.50 -47.87 -14.37
N GLN A 14 -6.52 -47.12 -14.77
CA GLN A 14 -6.81 -45.81 -14.14
C GLN A 14 -8.02 -45.92 -13.23
N ALA A 15 -7.90 -46.79 -12.22
CA ALA A 15 -8.73 -46.67 -11.03
C ALA A 15 -8.23 -45.44 -10.25
N GLU A 16 -9.14 -44.48 -10.12
CA GLU A 16 -9.16 -43.46 -9.06
C GLU A 16 -8.07 -42.37 -9.14
N ARG A 17 -8.22 -41.47 -10.12
CA ARG A 17 -7.79 -40.07 -9.90
C ARG A 17 -8.71 -39.44 -8.85
N VAL A 18 -8.39 -39.68 -7.59
CA VAL A 18 -8.89 -38.86 -6.48
C VAL A 18 -8.59 -37.40 -6.84
N PRO A 19 -9.58 -36.51 -6.94
CA PRO A 19 -9.28 -35.10 -7.09
C PRO A 19 -8.56 -34.68 -5.81
N HIS A 20 -7.25 -34.48 -5.89
CA HIS A 20 -6.53 -33.81 -4.82
C HIS A 20 -7.25 -32.49 -4.61
N ALA A 21 -7.94 -32.38 -3.48
CA ALA A 21 -8.47 -31.11 -3.01
C ALA A 21 -7.31 -30.13 -3.12
N ARG A 22 -7.48 -29.10 -3.94
CA ARG A 22 -6.51 -28.02 -4.06
C ARG A 22 -6.38 -27.45 -2.66
N ALA A 23 -5.36 -27.89 -1.92
CA ALA A 23 -5.02 -27.31 -0.64
C ALA A 23 -4.86 -25.82 -0.93
N GLU A 24 -5.74 -25.01 -0.36
CA GLU A 24 -5.52 -23.58 -0.31
C GLU A 24 -4.11 -23.42 0.22
N SER A 25 -3.25 -22.79 -0.58
CA SER A 25 -1.89 -22.53 -0.15
C SER A 25 -1.99 -21.50 0.97
N SER A 26 -2.25 -21.92 2.20
CA SER A 26 -1.87 -21.20 3.39
C SER A 26 -0.35 -21.26 3.45
N GLY A 27 0.28 -20.56 2.50
CA GLY A 27 1.72 -20.56 2.30
C GLY A 27 2.38 -20.11 3.59
N TYR A 28 3.31 -20.92 4.09
CA TYR A 28 4.09 -20.55 5.25
C TYR A 28 4.75 -19.19 5.00
N VAL A 29 4.33 -18.18 5.76
CA VAL A 29 4.95 -16.86 5.75
C VAL A 29 6.04 -16.86 6.81
N SER A 30 7.28 -16.57 6.42
CA SER A 30 8.37 -16.50 7.37
C SER A 30 8.12 -15.40 8.42
N PRO A 31 8.47 -15.61 9.69
CA PRO A 31 8.31 -14.59 10.73
C PRO A 31 9.06 -13.28 10.40
N ALA A 32 10.18 -13.38 9.67
CA ALA A 32 10.91 -12.22 9.20
C ALA A 32 10.11 -11.42 8.16
N TYR A 33 9.48 -12.10 7.20
CA TYR A 33 8.63 -11.45 6.20
C TYR A 33 7.40 -10.81 6.84
N ARG A 34 6.78 -11.48 7.84
CA ARG A 34 5.65 -10.92 8.57
C ARG A 34 6.02 -9.61 9.28
N ARG A 35 7.13 -9.58 10.01
CA ARG A 35 7.62 -8.36 10.68
C ARG A 35 7.97 -7.24 9.69
N TRP A 36 8.57 -7.60 8.56
CA TRP A 36 8.86 -6.61 7.51
C TRP A 36 7.56 -6.03 6.93
N ALA A 37 6.59 -6.88 6.61
CA ALA A 37 5.30 -6.44 6.08
C ALA A 37 4.54 -5.54 7.08
N GLU A 38 4.59 -5.86 8.38
CA GLU A 38 4.04 -5.02 9.45
C GLU A 38 4.74 -3.66 9.53
N GLN A 39 6.08 -3.62 9.42
CA GLN A 39 6.83 -2.35 9.42
C GLN A 39 6.52 -1.50 8.19
N VAL A 40 6.42 -2.11 7.00
CA VAL A 40 6.04 -1.41 5.78
C VAL A 40 4.62 -0.89 5.86
N ALA A 41 3.68 -1.69 6.37
CA ALA A 41 2.31 -1.25 6.60
C ALA A 41 2.29 -0.07 7.57
N GLN A 42 3.01 -0.13 8.70
CA GLN A 42 3.07 0.98 9.64
C GLN A 42 3.68 2.25 9.03
N ALA A 43 4.76 2.12 8.25
CA ALA A 43 5.40 3.25 7.57
C ALA A 43 4.54 3.84 6.44
N ALA A 44 3.69 3.02 5.81
CA ALA A 44 2.75 3.45 4.79
C ALA A 44 1.56 4.25 5.35
N HIS A 45 1.36 4.23 6.67
CA HIS A 45 0.39 5.08 7.35
C HIS A 45 1.13 6.30 7.91
N PRO A 46 1.29 7.39 7.12
CA PRO A 46 1.83 8.62 7.68
C PRO A 46 0.95 9.05 8.87
N PRO A 47 1.54 9.65 9.92
CA PRO A 47 0.76 10.18 11.02
C PRO A 47 -0.30 11.14 10.48
N ALA A 48 -1.50 11.10 11.06
CA ALA A 48 -2.58 11.97 10.65
C ALA A 48 -2.09 13.42 10.66
N ASP A 49 -2.27 14.10 9.53
CA ASP A 49 -1.88 15.50 9.38
C ASP A 49 -2.80 16.35 10.25
N THR A 50 -2.25 16.92 11.33
CA THR A 50 -2.97 17.78 12.27
C THR A 50 -2.87 19.26 11.91
N PHE A 51 -2.25 19.59 10.78
CA PHE A 51 -2.08 20.97 10.36
C PHE A 51 -3.43 21.66 10.18
N THR A 52 -3.58 22.81 10.84
CA THR A 52 -4.75 23.68 10.73
C THR A 52 -4.33 25.03 10.18
N MET A 53 -5.09 25.55 9.22
CA MET A 53 -4.79 26.85 8.61
C MET A 53 -4.98 27.97 9.65
N PRO A 54 -3.98 28.85 9.85
CA PRO A 54 -4.11 29.95 10.79
C PRO A 54 -5.09 31.00 10.27
N THR A 55 -5.86 31.57 11.19
CA THR A 55 -6.82 32.63 10.93
C THR A 55 -6.34 33.99 11.41
N THR A 56 -5.34 34.01 12.32
CA THR A 56 -4.77 35.23 12.90
C THR A 56 -3.25 35.30 12.71
N ALA A 57 -2.70 36.51 12.82
CA ALA A 57 -1.25 36.72 12.73
C ALA A 57 -0.49 36.06 13.89
N ALA A 58 -1.09 36.03 15.09
CA ALA A 58 -0.51 35.36 16.25
C ALA A 58 -0.46 33.84 16.09
N GLU A 59 -1.51 33.25 15.50
CA GLU A 59 -1.51 31.82 15.14
C GLU A 59 -0.43 31.52 14.10
N LEU A 60 -0.29 32.35 13.07
CA LEU A 60 0.74 32.18 12.05
C LEU A 60 2.16 32.27 12.65
N ASP A 61 2.39 33.12 13.65
CA ASP A 61 3.71 33.25 14.28
C ASP A 61 4.03 32.10 15.25
N ALA A 62 3.01 31.51 15.86
CA ALA A 62 3.16 30.32 16.70
C ALA A 62 3.48 29.04 15.90
N LEU A 63 3.22 29.03 14.59
CA LEU A 63 3.52 27.90 13.72
C LEU A 63 5.03 27.68 13.53
N ARG A 64 5.40 26.42 13.30
CA ARG A 64 6.77 26.08 12.89
C ARG A 64 7.05 26.62 11.49
N TYR A 65 8.33 26.78 11.18
CA TYR A 65 8.75 27.29 9.86
C TYR A 65 8.17 26.47 8.70
N ALA A 66 8.19 25.14 8.79
CA ALA A 66 7.63 24.26 7.76
C ALA A 66 6.12 24.53 7.53
N ASP A 67 5.37 24.73 8.61
CA ASP A 67 3.95 25.05 8.57
C ASP A 67 3.69 26.45 8.00
N ARG A 68 4.52 27.44 8.33
CA ARG A 68 4.46 28.79 7.73
C ARG A 68 4.73 28.76 6.22
N VAL A 69 5.69 27.95 5.79
CA VAL A 69 5.96 27.72 4.35
C VAL A 69 4.75 27.06 3.69
N ARG A 70 4.11 26.10 4.37
CA ARG A 70 2.89 25.46 3.88
C ARG A 70 1.73 26.44 3.71
N VAL A 71 1.52 27.36 4.66
CA VAL A 71 0.52 28.44 4.51
C VAL A 71 0.84 29.29 3.29
N TYR A 72 2.10 29.72 3.15
CA TYR A 72 2.55 30.52 2.01
C TYR A 72 2.31 29.84 0.66
N THR A 73 2.61 28.54 0.54
CA THR A 73 2.45 27.79 -0.71
C THR A 73 0.99 27.38 -0.98
N THR A 74 0.18 27.23 0.06
CA THR A 74 -1.25 26.84 -0.08
C THR A 74 -2.14 28.06 -0.34
N ASP A 75 -1.95 29.15 0.41
CA ASP A 75 -2.70 30.40 0.27
C ASP A 75 -1.79 31.61 0.54
N HIS A 76 -1.13 32.06 -0.52
CA HIS A 76 -0.25 33.22 -0.51
C HIS A 76 -0.97 34.50 -0.07
N ALA A 77 -2.23 34.70 -0.49
CA ALA A 77 -2.98 35.92 -0.19
C ALA A 77 -3.34 35.99 1.30
N LEU A 78 -3.70 34.85 1.91
CA LEU A 78 -3.85 34.75 3.36
C LEU A 78 -2.53 35.06 4.07
N TYR A 79 -1.43 34.43 3.66
CA TYR A 79 -0.12 34.66 4.26
C TYR A 79 0.28 36.15 4.24
N GLU A 80 0.17 36.81 3.08
CA GLU A 80 0.54 38.22 2.92
C GLU A 80 -0.38 39.15 3.72
N ARG A 81 -1.66 38.82 3.85
CA ARG A 81 -2.61 39.55 4.70
C ARG A 81 -2.27 39.40 6.18
N LEU A 82 -1.95 38.19 6.64
CA LEU A 82 -1.59 37.91 8.03
C LEU A 82 -0.22 38.48 8.41
N THR A 83 0.69 38.63 7.44
CA THR A 83 2.01 39.25 7.63
C THR A 83 2.00 40.77 7.38
N GLY A 84 0.87 41.34 6.97
CA GLY A 84 0.73 42.76 6.69
C GLY A 84 1.45 43.23 5.42
N ARG A 85 1.91 42.32 4.56
CA ARG A 85 2.58 42.64 3.29
C ARG A 85 1.62 42.92 2.14
N ALA A 86 0.35 42.48 2.24
CA ALA A 86 -0.67 42.72 1.23
C ALA A 86 -1.08 44.21 1.08
N ALA A 87 -0.56 45.11 1.91
CA ALA A 87 -0.95 46.53 1.96
C ALA A 87 0.08 47.51 1.36
N ALA A 88 0.99 47.03 0.48
CA ALA A 88 1.95 47.88 -0.24
C ALA A 88 1.56 48.06 -1.71
#